data_AF-A0A929T9V7-F1
#
_entry.id   AF-A0A929T9V7-F1
#
_cell.length_a   1.000
_cell.length_b   1.000
_cell.length_c   1.000
_cell.angle_alpha   90.00
_cell.angle_beta   90.00
_cell.angle_gamma   90.00
#
_symmetry.space_group_name_H-M   'P 1'
#
loop_
_entity.id
_entity.type
_entity.pdbx_description
1 polymer ?
#
loop_
_entity_poly.entity_id
_entity_poly.type
_entity_poly.pdbx_seq_one_letter_code
_entity_poly.pdbx_strand_id
1 'polypeptide(L)' 'MSALLSLASAGAASNGLVMVVYIVVIFGAMYFLMIRPQRKEQKQKAAILASMAIGDSVKTSSGMIGTVIDLN' A
#
# COMPACT_ATOMS: atom_id res chain seq x y z
N MET A 1 -32.26 39.26 -0.12
CA MET A 1 -31.36 38.50 -1.04
C MET A 1 -30.07 38.02 -0.34
N SER A 2 -29.47 38.83 0.53
CA SER A 2 -28.22 38.51 1.27
C SER A 2 -28.31 37.32 2.25
N ALA A 3 -29.48 37.07 2.87
CA ALA A 3 -29.66 35.94 3.79
C ALA A 3 -29.61 34.56 3.09
N LEU A 4 -30.05 34.48 1.83
CA LEU A 4 -30.03 33.24 1.05
C LEU A 4 -28.60 32.82 0.68
N LEU A 5 -27.71 33.79 0.44
CA LEU A 5 -26.31 33.55 0.11
C LEU A 5 -25.49 33.11 1.33
N SER A 6 -25.81 33.62 2.53
CA SER A 6 -25.17 33.20 3.79
C SER A 6 -25.51 31.75 4.16
N LEU A 7 -26.75 31.32 3.92
CA LEU A 7 -27.16 29.94 4.19
C LEU A 7 -26.57 28.96 3.16
N ALA A 8 -26.47 29.39 1.89
CA ALA A 8 -25.78 28.63 0.85
C ALA A 8 -24.27 28.48 1.15
N SER A 9 -23.62 29.52 1.71
CA SER A 9 -22.21 29.44 2.13
C SER A 9 -22.00 28.55 3.36
N ALA A 10 -22.91 28.58 4.34
CA ALA A 10 -22.87 27.68 5.49
C ALA A 10 -23.13 26.21 5.09
N GLY A 11 -24.01 25.98 4.11
CA GLY A 11 -24.19 24.68 3.46
C GLY A 11 -22.95 24.25 2.67
N ALA A 12 -22.31 25.16 1.92
CA ALA A 12 -21.10 24.85 1.15
C ALA A 12 -19.89 24.53 2.04
N ALA A 13 -19.72 25.23 3.17
CA ALA A 13 -18.63 24.99 4.11
C ALA A 13 -18.74 23.64 4.83
N SER A 14 -19.96 23.26 5.25
CA SER A 14 -20.22 21.94 5.85
C SER A 14 -20.04 20.81 4.82
N ASN A 15 -20.49 21.00 3.58
CA ASN A 15 -20.26 20.04 2.51
C ASN A 15 -18.77 19.92 2.10
N GLY A 16 -18.02 21.02 2.14
CA GLY A 16 -16.58 21.02 1.83
C GLY A 16 -15.76 20.21 2.85
N LEU A 17 -16.05 20.35 4.13
CA LEU A 17 -15.39 19.57 5.19
C LEU A 17 -15.71 18.08 5.07
N VAL A 18 -16.96 17.73 4.78
CA VAL A 18 -17.37 16.33 4.54
C VAL A 18 -16.65 15.74 3.32
N MET A 19 -16.47 16.51 2.26
CA MET A 19 -15.74 16.08 1.05
C MET A 19 -14.26 15.81 1.32
N VAL A 20 -13.59 16.69 2.07
CA VAL A 20 -12.19 16.51 2.47
C VAL A 20 -12.01 15.29 3.37
N VAL A 21 -12.91 15.09 4.35
CA VAL A 21 -12.86 13.90 5.21
C VAL A 21 -13.06 12.63 4.37
N TYR A 22 -14.01 12.63 3.44
CA TYR A 22 -14.27 11.49 2.55
C TYR A 22 -13.05 11.14 1.68
N ILE A 23 -12.37 12.14 1.11
CA ILE A 23 -11.18 11.91 0.29
C ILE A 23 -10.02 11.34 1.12
N VAL A 24 -9.80 11.85 2.33
CA VAL A 24 -8.77 11.35 3.25
C VAL A 24 -9.09 9.93 3.72
N VAL A 25 -10.36 9.60 3.93
CA VAL A 25 -10.79 8.23 4.28
C VAL A 25 -10.53 7.25 3.15
N ILE A 26 -10.87 7.59 1.90
CA ILE A 26 -10.58 6.71 0.75
C ILE A 26 -9.07 6.56 0.53
N PHE A 27 -8.31 7.66 0.54
CA PHE A 27 -6.86 7.61 0.40
C PHE A 27 -6.21 6.84 1.56
N GLY A 28 -6.69 7.04 2.79
CA GLY A 28 -6.23 6.33 3.98
C GLY A 28 -6.56 4.83 3.93
N ALA A 29 -7.78 4.48 3.50
CA ALA A 29 -8.20 3.09 3.34
C ALA A 29 -7.42 2.39 2.23
N MET A 30 -7.22 3.04 1.08
CA MET A 30 -6.43 2.50 -0.03
C MET A 30 -4.95 2.36 0.36
N TYR A 31 -4.37 3.34 1.05
CA TYR A 31 -3.01 3.26 1.60
C TYR A 31 -2.88 2.12 2.62
N PHE A 32 -3.85 1.96 3.54
CA PHE A 32 -3.82 0.90 4.54
C PHE A 32 -4.00 -0.49 3.93
N LEU A 33 -4.94 -0.64 3.00
CA LEU A 33 -5.18 -1.89 2.29
C LEU A 33 -4.05 -2.24 1.32
N MET A 34 -3.23 -1.28 0.86
CA MET A 34 -2.10 -1.55 -0.03
C MET A 34 -0.77 -1.72 0.74
N ILE A 35 -0.59 -1.03 1.88
CA ILE A 35 0.62 -1.19 2.70
C ILE A 35 0.68 -2.56 3.38
N ARG A 36 -0.48 -3.11 3.79
CA ARG A 36 -0.57 -4.45 4.39
C ARG A 36 -0.18 -5.58 3.42
N PRO A 37 -0.67 -5.66 2.17
CA PRO A 37 -0.25 -6.67 1.22
C PRO A 37 1.19 -6.45 0.77
N GLN A 38 1.63 -5.21 0.55
CA GLN A 38 3.04 -4.93 0.21
C GLN A 38 4.00 -5.44 1.29
N ARG A 39 3.69 -5.18 2.58
CA ARG A 39 4.48 -5.68 3.71
C ARG A 39 4.47 -7.21 3.78
N LYS A 40 3.39 -7.88 3.38
CA LYS A 40 3.31 -9.35 3.34
C LYS A 40 4.16 -9.94 2.22
N GLU A 41 4.16 -9.35 1.03
CA GLU A 41 4.97 -9.85 -0.09
C GLU A 41 6.48 -9.64 0.16
N GLN A 42 6.86 -8.48 0.71
CA GLN A 42 8.26 -8.21 1.09
C GLN A 42 8.76 -9.21 2.15
N LYS A 43 7.92 -9.52 3.15
CA LYS A 43 8.27 -10.51 4.18
C LYS A 43 8.38 -11.92 3.60
N GLN A 44 7.53 -12.31 2.66
CA GLN A 44 7.62 -13.62 2.01
C GLN A 44 8.89 -13.73 1.17
N LYS A 45 9.23 -12.69 0.39
CA LYS A 45 10.49 -12.65 -0.38
C LYS A 45 11.71 -12.71 0.54
N ALA A 46 11.70 -11.97 1.64
CA ALA A 46 12.77 -12.00 2.63
C ALA A 46 12.88 -13.37 3.32
N ALA A 47 11.76 -14.01 3.63
CA ALA A 47 11.75 -15.35 4.24
C ALA A 47 12.31 -16.41 3.29
N ILE A 48 11.92 -16.36 2.00
CA ILE A 48 12.45 -17.25 0.95
C ILE A 48 13.96 -17.09 0.84
N LEU A 49 14.48 -15.86 0.84
CA LEU A 49 15.92 -15.57 0.81
C LEU A 49 16.63 -16.04 2.09
N ALA A 50 16.02 -15.84 3.26
CA ALA A 50 16.60 -16.23 4.55
C ALA A 50 16.64 -17.76 4.76
N SER A 51 15.75 -18.51 4.12
CA SER A 51 15.79 -19.98 4.13
C SER A 51 16.78 -20.58 3.13
N MET A 52 17.33 -19.78 2.20
CA MET A 52 18.33 -20.30 1.27
C MET A 52 19.66 -20.50 2.00
N ALA A 53 20.25 -21.68 1.84
CA ALA A 53 21.58 -21.98 2.31
C ALA A 53 22.54 -22.20 1.13
N ILE A 54 23.83 -22.07 1.39
CA ILE A 54 24.88 -22.42 0.43
C ILE A 54 24.75 -23.92 0.12
N GLY A 55 24.63 -24.26 -1.16
CA GLY A 55 24.37 -25.62 -1.65
C GLY A 55 22.91 -25.90 -2.03
N ASP A 56 21.98 -24.98 -1.80
CA ASP A 56 20.56 -25.20 -2.13
C ASP A 56 20.28 -24.98 -3.62
N SER A 57 19.37 -25.77 -4.18
CA SER A 57 19.00 -25.68 -5.61
C SER A 57 17.87 -24.67 -5.79
N VAL A 58 18.19 -23.51 -6.36
CA VAL A 58 17.27 -22.38 -6.49
C VAL A 58 16.81 -22.23 -7.93
N LYS A 59 15.53 -21.90 -8.08
CA LYS A 59 14.94 -21.52 -9.37
C LYS A 59 14.70 -20.02 -9.38
N THR A 60 15.44 -19.30 -10.22
CA THR A 60 15.28 -17.86 -10.39
C THR A 60 13.95 -17.57 -11.08
N SER A 61 13.36 -16.39 -10.85
CA SER A 61 12.08 -15.98 -11.47
C SER A 61 12.09 -16.02 -13.02
N SER A 62 13.29 -16.06 -13.63
CA SER A 62 13.51 -16.22 -15.07
C SER A 62 13.56 -17.68 -15.55
N GLY A 63 13.36 -18.67 -14.67
CA GLY A 63 13.35 -20.09 -15.00
C GLY A 63 14.71 -20.80 -14.96
N MET A 64 15.78 -20.09 -14.61
CA MET A 64 17.13 -20.67 -14.45
C MET A 64 17.20 -21.50 -13.16
N ILE A 65 17.73 -22.72 -13.24
CA ILE A 65 17.96 -23.62 -12.11
C ILE A 65 19.46 -23.65 -11.86
N GLY A 66 19.88 -23.33 -10.63
CA GLY A 66 21.29 -23.31 -10.24
C GLY A 66 21.47 -23.56 -8.75
N THR A 67 22.71 -23.81 -8.34
CA THR A 67 23.06 -24.05 -6.94
C THR A 67 23.63 -22.78 -6.32
N VAL A 68 23.20 -22.44 -5.11
CA VAL A 68 23.72 -21.29 -4.38
C VAL A 68 25.16 -21.57 -3.93
N ILE A 69 26.12 -20.86 -4.49
CA ILE A 69 27.56 -20.99 -4.18
C ILE A 69 28.01 -20.03 -3.08
N ASP A 70 27.35 -18.88 -2.94
CA ASP A 70 27.67 -17.88 -1.93
C ASP A 70 26.44 -17.00 -1.61
N LEU A 71 26.32 -16.57 -0.35
CA LEU A 71 25.25 -15.71 0.18
C LEU A 71 25.92 -14.64 1.05
N ASN A 72 25.81 -13.37 0.65
CA ASN A 72 26.41 -12.21 1.34
C ASN A 72 25.37 -11.41 2.13
#